data_AF-A0A969EYI4-F1
#
_entry.id   AF-A0A969EYI4-F1
#
_cell.length_a   1.000
_cell.length_b   1.000
_cell.length_c   1.000
_cell.angle_alpha   90.00
_cell.angle_beta   90.00
_cell.angle_gamma   90.00
#
_symmetry.space_group_name_H-M   'P 1'
#
loop_
_entity.id
_entity.type
_entity.pdbx_description
1 polymer ?
#
loop_
_entity_poly.entity_id
_entity_poly.type
_entity_poly.pdbx_seq_one_letter_code
_entity_poly.pdbx_strand_id
1 'polypeptide(L)'
;MVTTMPYGMTSTALLMRALKFLGANVDYAIPSRMSEGYGINTRIIEEFHAEGVQIILTVDNGIAAAKPIARARELGLTVIITDHHEVPPEIPNANAILNPQLIDPGSPYRTMAGVGVAYLLALCLAKVLGKEGALQDPLLELFTLGTIADLAALTGVNRRWVRRGLRLLARSQIKGIQALIQVSGLGGEKNIKPEAIGFRLGPRINAVGRIGDPQVVIEMLITEDEGIALERAMQCEAINKQRQQLCEQIATNAVEVYEQGTLDAQKSRVLVIVQPDWHHGVIGIVASRLVERYGVPVFIGTYEMRRKRMCGVRLGVF
;
A
#
# COMPACT_ATOMS: atom_id res chain seq x y z
N MET A 1 8.64 16.47 2.08
CA MET A 1 8.56 15.32 1.17
C MET A 1 7.90 14.15 1.87
N VAL A 2 6.87 13.55 1.27
CA VAL A 2 6.20 12.34 1.78
C VAL A 2 6.73 11.13 1.02
N THR A 3 7.33 10.15 1.72
CA THR A 3 7.85 8.94 1.07
C THR A 3 6.96 7.75 1.34
N THR A 4 6.64 6.96 0.32
CA THR A 4 5.65 5.88 0.47
C THR A 4 6.03 4.61 -0.25
N MET A 5 5.49 3.48 0.22
CA MET A 5 5.50 2.24 -0.53
C MET A 5 4.32 2.17 -1.50
N PRO A 6 4.37 1.30 -2.52
CA PRO A 6 3.24 1.13 -3.42
C PRO A 6 1.96 0.59 -2.77
N TYR A 7 1.97 0.14 -1.51
CA TYR A 7 0.75 -0.18 -0.75
C TYR A 7 0.28 0.99 0.13
N GLY A 8 1.16 1.95 0.44
CA GLY A 8 0.83 3.17 1.19
C GLY A 8 0.14 4.28 0.38
N MET A 9 -0.38 4.00 -0.82
CA MET A 9 -0.93 5.01 -1.74
C MET A 9 -2.09 5.81 -1.11
N THR A 10 -3.03 5.13 -0.43
CA THR A 10 -4.17 5.80 0.21
C THR A 10 -3.72 6.66 1.39
N SER A 11 -2.75 6.18 2.16
CA SER A 11 -2.13 6.92 3.27
C SER A 11 -1.40 8.17 2.77
N THR A 12 -0.69 8.07 1.64
CA THR A 12 -0.03 9.21 0.99
C THR A 12 -1.05 10.21 0.48
N ALA A 13 -2.09 9.78 -0.24
CA ALA A 13 -3.14 10.67 -0.70
C ALA A 13 -3.82 11.40 0.48
N LEU A 14 -4.05 10.71 1.59
CA LEU A 14 -4.59 11.27 2.83
C LEU A 14 -3.70 12.40 3.37
N LEU A 15 -2.40 12.13 3.54
CA LEU A 15 -1.47 13.13 4.07
C LEU A 15 -1.24 14.28 3.09
N MET A 16 -1.18 14.00 1.78
CA MET A 16 -1.05 15.03 0.76
C MET A 16 -2.23 15.99 0.78
N ARG A 17 -3.46 15.48 0.87
CA ARG A 17 -4.67 16.31 1.01
C ARG A 17 -4.63 17.14 2.30
N ALA A 18 -4.33 16.51 3.43
CA ALA A 18 -4.29 17.21 4.72
C ALA A 18 -3.22 18.31 4.73
N LEU A 19 -1.98 17.98 4.37
CA LEU A 19 -0.85 18.91 4.42
C LEU A 19 -1.03 20.07 3.44
N LYS A 20 -1.51 19.81 2.21
CA LYS A 20 -1.83 20.89 1.25
C LYS A 20 -2.92 21.82 1.79
N PHE A 21 -4.00 21.27 2.34
CA PHE A 21 -5.09 22.05 2.94
C PHE A 21 -4.60 22.90 4.12
N LEU A 22 -3.65 22.38 4.91
CA LEU A 22 -3.06 23.09 6.04
C LEU A 22 -2.00 24.13 5.63
N GLY A 23 -1.65 24.21 4.34
CA GLY A 23 -0.75 25.23 3.78
C GLY A 23 0.71 24.80 3.65
N ALA A 24 1.00 23.50 3.75
CA ALA A 24 2.36 23.00 3.57
C ALA A 24 2.78 23.03 2.08
N ASN A 25 4.02 23.42 1.81
CA ASN A 25 4.69 23.12 0.54
C ASN A 25 5.13 21.65 0.58
N VAL A 26 4.32 20.78 -0.03
CA VAL A 26 4.47 19.33 0.10
C VAL A 26 4.41 18.65 -1.26
N ASP A 27 5.34 17.73 -1.44
CA ASP A 27 5.35 16.76 -2.53
C ASP A 27 5.58 15.35 -1.98
N TYR A 28 5.41 14.34 -2.84
CA TYR A 28 5.58 12.93 -2.49
C TYR A 28 6.53 12.21 -3.45
N ALA A 29 7.12 11.13 -2.97
CA ALA A 29 8.01 10.26 -3.73
C ALA A 29 7.77 8.79 -3.38
N ILE A 30 7.90 7.94 -4.39
CA ILE A 30 7.76 6.48 -4.27
C ILE A 30 9.12 5.86 -4.59
N PRO A 31 9.83 5.27 -3.62
CA PRO A 31 11.10 4.61 -3.89
C PRO A 31 10.94 3.43 -4.85
N SER A 32 11.88 3.28 -5.79
CA SER A 32 11.88 2.19 -6.77
C SER A 32 12.09 0.83 -6.09
N ARG A 33 11.18 -0.13 -6.34
CA ARG A 33 11.25 -1.50 -5.81
C ARG A 33 12.31 -2.38 -6.45
N MET A 34 12.79 -2.04 -7.66
CA MET A 34 13.54 -2.95 -8.52
C MET A 34 15.05 -2.80 -8.40
N SER A 35 15.56 -1.62 -8.10
CA SER A 35 17.00 -1.35 -8.13
C SER A 35 17.68 -1.37 -6.75
N GLU A 36 16.96 -1.03 -5.67
CA GLU A 36 17.64 -0.53 -4.44
C GLU A 36 17.10 -1.07 -3.11
N GLY A 37 16.23 -2.08 -3.15
CA GLY A 37 15.62 -2.66 -1.96
C GLY A 37 14.26 -2.06 -1.61
N TYR A 38 13.73 -2.43 -0.44
CA TYR A 38 12.38 -2.08 -0.01
C TYR A 38 12.39 -0.76 0.77
N GLY A 39 11.82 0.31 0.21
CA GLY A 39 11.49 1.54 0.95
C GLY A 39 12.49 2.68 0.83
N ILE A 40 12.45 3.60 1.80
CA ILE A 40 13.36 4.74 1.85
C ILE A 40 14.82 4.25 1.89
N ASN A 41 15.67 4.86 1.07
CA ASN A 41 17.07 4.46 0.92
C ASN A 41 18.00 5.68 0.98
N THR A 42 19.31 5.44 1.05
CA THR A 42 20.30 6.52 1.17
C THR A 42 20.29 7.45 -0.05
N ARG A 43 20.10 6.92 -1.25
CA ARG A 43 20.12 7.68 -2.51
C ARG A 43 19.02 8.73 -2.54
N ILE A 44 17.77 8.32 -2.27
CA ILE A 44 16.62 9.23 -2.29
C ILE A 44 16.72 10.31 -1.19
N ILE A 45 17.37 9.99 -0.07
CA ILE A 45 17.62 10.95 1.00
C ILE A 45 18.61 12.02 0.55
N GLU A 46 19.67 11.64 -0.15
CA GLU A 46 20.65 12.57 -0.70
C GLU A 46 20.06 13.42 -1.82
N GLU A 47 19.19 12.85 -2.67
CA GLU A 47 18.39 13.57 -3.67
C GLU A 47 17.52 14.63 -2.99
N PHE A 48 16.74 14.27 -1.96
CA PHE A 48 15.89 15.22 -1.24
C PHE A 48 16.70 16.35 -0.58
N HIS A 49 17.84 16.04 0.03
CA HIS A 49 18.71 17.06 0.59
C HIS A 49 19.21 18.02 -0.49
N ALA A 50 19.64 17.51 -1.65
CA ALA A 50 20.08 18.32 -2.78
C ALA A 50 18.97 19.21 -3.35
N GLU A 51 17.72 18.75 -3.29
CA GLU A 51 16.52 19.51 -3.67
C GLU A 51 16.06 20.53 -2.61
N GLY A 52 16.75 20.61 -1.46
CA GLY A 52 16.42 21.54 -0.39
C GLY A 52 15.22 21.12 0.46
N VAL A 53 14.84 19.84 0.45
CA VAL A 53 13.84 19.29 1.36
C VAL A 53 14.31 19.44 2.80
N GLN A 54 13.44 19.91 3.69
CA GLN A 54 13.75 20.06 5.11
C GLN A 54 13.16 18.96 6.00
N ILE A 55 12.02 18.41 5.58
CA ILE A 55 11.26 17.41 6.34
C ILE A 55 10.92 16.22 5.43
N ILE A 56 11.30 15.03 5.88
CA ILE A 56 10.88 13.74 5.34
C ILE A 56 9.81 13.17 6.27
N LEU A 57 8.64 12.88 5.72
CA LEU A 57 7.57 12.12 6.38
C LEU A 57 7.45 10.77 5.67
N THR A 58 7.79 9.67 6.32
CA THR A 58 7.57 8.33 5.75
C THR A 58 6.13 7.89 5.97
N VAL A 59 5.62 7.09 5.06
CA VAL A 59 4.28 6.52 5.08
C VAL A 59 4.38 5.05 4.71
N ASP A 60 3.90 4.20 5.61
CA ASP A 60 3.91 2.75 5.41
C ASP A 60 5.33 2.19 5.16
N ASN A 61 6.34 2.89 5.69
CA ASN A 61 7.74 2.48 5.65
C ASN A 61 8.58 3.25 6.67
N GLY A 62 9.84 2.87 6.79
CA GLY A 62 10.87 3.62 7.51
C GLY A 62 11.29 2.97 8.82
N ILE A 63 10.45 2.16 9.48
CA ILE A 63 10.80 1.56 10.78
C ILE A 63 12.00 0.60 10.68
N ALA A 64 12.22 0.01 9.52
CA ALA A 64 13.36 -0.88 9.23
C ALA A 64 14.54 -0.19 8.53
N ALA A 65 14.50 1.14 8.36
CA ALA A 65 15.47 1.88 7.56
C ALA A 65 16.53 2.61 8.40
N ALA A 66 17.10 1.97 9.42
CA ALA A 66 18.03 2.61 10.36
C ALA A 66 19.18 3.36 9.67
N LYS A 67 19.85 2.72 8.69
CA LYS A 67 20.95 3.33 7.91
C LYS A 67 20.52 4.54 7.07
N PRO A 68 19.49 4.44 6.20
CA PRO A 68 18.95 5.62 5.51
C PRO A 68 18.58 6.75 6.47
N ILE A 69 17.85 6.46 7.54
CA ILE A 69 17.41 7.50 8.48
C ILE A 69 18.60 8.16 9.18
N ALA A 70 19.62 7.40 9.58
CA ALA A 70 20.85 7.99 10.12
C ALA A 70 21.49 8.98 9.14
N ARG A 71 21.56 8.62 7.84
CA ARG A 71 22.06 9.53 6.80
C ARG A 71 21.25 10.81 6.70
N ALA A 72 19.92 10.71 6.74
CA ALA A 72 19.07 11.90 6.71
C ALA A 72 19.36 12.84 7.89
N ARG A 73 19.60 12.27 9.08
CA ARG A 73 19.95 13.05 10.28
C ARG A 73 21.32 13.72 10.16
N GLU A 74 22.32 13.03 9.61
CA GLU A 74 23.64 13.61 9.31
C GLU A 74 23.55 14.80 8.36
N LEU A 75 22.65 14.74 7.38
CA LEU A 75 22.37 15.81 6.43
C LEU A 75 21.48 16.93 7.00
N GLY A 76 21.15 16.87 8.29
CA GLY A 76 20.32 17.90 8.96
C GLY A 76 18.83 17.85 8.63
N LEU A 77 18.35 16.78 7.98
CA LEU A 77 16.94 16.60 7.68
C LEU A 77 16.15 16.23 8.93
N THR A 78 14.92 16.75 9.02
CA THR A 78 13.93 16.27 9.99
C THR A 78 13.22 15.05 9.43
N VAL A 79 13.25 13.93 10.16
CA VAL A 79 12.60 12.68 9.74
C VAL A 79 11.48 12.33 10.72
N ILE A 80 10.27 12.20 10.21
CA ILE A 80 9.11 11.67 10.94
C ILE A 80 8.72 10.35 10.28
N ILE A 81 8.68 9.28 11.06
CA ILE A 81 8.27 7.96 10.56
C ILE A 81 6.79 7.74 10.88
N THR A 82 5.98 7.41 9.87
CA THR A 82 4.65 6.81 10.08
C THR A 82 4.62 5.41 9.46
N ASP A 83 4.51 4.41 10.31
CA ASP A 83 4.64 3.01 9.93
C ASP A 83 3.74 2.13 10.81
N HIS A 84 3.52 0.88 10.41
CA HIS A 84 2.75 -0.09 11.19
C HIS A 84 3.34 -1.50 11.16
N HIS A 85 4.45 -1.69 10.45
CA HIS A 85 5.20 -2.94 10.40
C HIS A 85 5.83 -3.29 11.75
N GLU A 86 6.23 -4.56 11.88
CA GLU A 86 6.96 -5.05 13.04
C GLU A 86 8.23 -4.22 13.28
N VAL A 87 8.51 -3.97 14.56
CA VAL A 87 9.66 -3.17 14.97
C VAL A 87 10.89 -4.07 14.98
N PRO A 88 11.92 -3.77 14.17
CA PRO A 88 13.17 -4.52 14.19
C PRO A 88 13.95 -4.26 15.49
N PRO A 89 14.98 -5.08 15.79
CA PRO A 89 15.82 -4.87 16.96
C PRO A 89 16.52 -3.49 16.99
N GLU A 90 16.90 -2.98 15.82
CA GLU A 90 17.51 -1.66 15.67
C GLU A 90 16.45 -0.64 15.22
N ILE A 91 16.04 0.24 16.14
CA ILE A 91 15.08 1.30 15.84
C ILE A 91 15.81 2.51 15.23
N PRO A 92 15.35 3.05 14.09
CA PRO A 92 15.95 4.22 13.46
C PRO A 92 15.95 5.47 14.36
N ASN A 93 17.03 6.25 14.31
CA ASN A 93 17.14 7.51 15.04
C ASN A 93 16.40 8.66 14.35
N ALA A 94 15.09 8.54 14.17
CA ALA A 94 14.23 9.58 13.60
C ALA A 94 13.87 10.65 14.64
N ASN A 95 13.43 11.84 14.19
CA ASN A 95 12.94 12.88 15.09
C ASN A 95 11.64 12.48 15.80
N ALA A 96 10.81 11.70 15.11
CA ALA A 96 9.59 11.13 15.69
C ALA A 96 9.25 9.82 14.98
N ILE A 97 8.66 8.88 15.72
CA ILE A 97 8.18 7.60 15.20
C ILE A 97 6.75 7.39 15.66
N LEU A 98 5.85 7.28 14.71
CA LEU A 98 4.46 6.88 14.90
C LEU A 98 4.35 5.45 14.37
N ASN A 99 4.47 4.48 15.27
CA ASN A 99 4.20 3.09 14.96
C ASN A 99 3.33 2.47 16.07
N PRO A 100 2.11 1.97 15.76
CA PRO A 100 1.28 1.22 16.69
C PRO A 100 2.04 0.11 17.42
N GLN A 101 3.04 -0.49 16.77
CA GLN A 101 3.87 -1.54 17.33
C GLN A 101 4.84 -1.08 18.45
N LEU A 102 4.88 0.22 18.78
CA LEU A 102 5.65 0.76 19.90
C LEU A 102 4.82 1.07 21.14
N ILE A 103 3.49 0.95 21.08
CA ILE A 103 2.60 1.25 22.22
C ILE A 103 2.24 -0.02 23.00
N ASP A 104 1.58 0.14 24.15
CA ASP A 104 1.14 -0.99 24.99
C ASP A 104 0.41 -2.09 24.19
N PRO A 105 0.74 -3.40 24.37
CA PRO A 105 0.11 -4.50 23.65
C PRO A 105 -1.42 -4.59 23.81
N GLY A 106 -1.98 -4.12 24.93
CA GLY A 106 -3.41 -4.07 25.19
C GLY A 106 -4.11 -2.86 24.58
N SER A 107 -3.36 -1.94 23.96
CA SER A 107 -3.94 -0.73 23.37
C SER A 107 -4.89 -1.05 22.20
N PRO A 108 -6.08 -0.42 22.14
CA PRO A 108 -6.98 -0.60 21.01
C PRO A 108 -6.44 0.00 19.70
N TYR A 109 -5.34 0.74 19.77
CA TYR A 109 -4.62 1.30 18.62
C TYR A 109 -3.54 0.36 18.08
N ARG A 110 -3.19 -0.72 18.79
CA ARG A 110 -2.07 -1.62 18.44
C ARG A 110 -2.23 -2.26 17.06
N THR A 111 -3.46 -2.53 16.63
CA THR A 111 -3.79 -3.16 15.34
C THR A 111 -4.13 -2.16 14.24
N MET A 112 -3.78 -0.88 14.42
CA MET A 112 -4.10 0.17 13.46
C MET A 112 -3.43 -0.06 12.10
N ALA A 113 -4.19 0.13 11.03
CA ALA A 113 -3.67 0.09 9.66
C ALA A 113 -2.71 1.26 9.40
N GLY A 114 -1.82 1.15 8.41
CA GLY A 114 -0.92 2.25 8.02
C GLY A 114 -1.67 3.55 7.70
N VAL A 115 -2.81 3.47 7.00
CA VAL A 115 -3.69 4.63 6.74
C VAL A 115 -4.30 5.23 8.02
N GLY A 116 -4.45 4.43 9.08
CA GLY A 116 -4.88 4.89 10.39
C GLY A 116 -3.85 5.76 11.09
N VAL A 117 -2.58 5.42 10.95
CA VAL A 117 -1.48 6.23 11.48
C VAL A 117 -1.44 7.59 10.78
N ALA A 118 -1.56 7.58 9.44
CA ALA A 118 -1.66 8.77 8.61
C ALA A 118 -2.90 9.62 8.97
N TYR A 119 -4.06 8.97 9.16
CA TYR A 119 -5.31 9.60 9.58
C TYR A 119 -5.17 10.34 10.92
N LEU A 120 -4.58 9.68 11.92
CA LEU A 120 -4.36 10.28 13.23
C LEU A 120 -3.40 11.45 13.16
N LEU A 121 -2.28 11.31 12.45
CA LEU A 121 -1.31 12.40 12.28
C LEU A 121 -1.99 13.64 11.65
N ALA A 122 -2.71 13.44 10.55
CA ALA A 122 -3.42 14.50 9.86
C ALA A 122 -4.49 15.17 10.73
N LEU A 123 -5.31 14.36 11.42
CA LEU A 123 -6.38 14.87 12.28
C LEU A 123 -5.84 15.64 13.49
N CYS A 124 -4.80 15.12 14.15
CA CYS A 124 -4.15 15.78 15.28
C CYS A 124 -3.49 17.10 14.85
N LEU A 125 -2.79 17.11 13.71
CA LEU A 125 -2.20 18.33 13.18
C LEU A 125 -3.27 19.38 12.84
N ALA A 126 -4.36 18.97 12.17
CA ALA A 126 -5.47 19.85 11.86
C ALA A 126 -6.12 20.44 13.12
N LYS A 127 -6.27 19.62 14.17
CA LYS A 127 -6.82 20.04 15.46
C LYS A 127 -5.93 21.07 16.17
N VAL A 128 -4.62 20.89 16.16
CA VAL A 128 -3.67 21.87 16.73
C VAL A 128 -3.77 23.21 16.00
N LEU A 129 -4.08 23.19 14.70
CA LEU A 129 -4.24 24.38 13.87
C LEU A 129 -5.68 24.92 13.84
N GLY A 130 -6.64 24.31 14.55
CA GLY A 130 -8.05 24.71 14.57
C GLY A 130 -8.77 24.56 13.22
N LYS A 131 -8.34 23.59 12.39
CA LYS A 131 -8.79 23.37 11.01
C LYS A 131 -9.39 21.98 10.78
N GLU A 132 -9.73 21.24 11.83
CA GLU A 132 -10.19 19.84 11.73
C GLU A 132 -11.53 19.66 11.02
N GLY A 133 -12.44 20.65 11.08
CA GLY A 133 -13.80 20.51 10.58
C GLY A 133 -13.88 20.16 9.09
N ALA A 134 -13.12 20.88 8.26
CA ALA A 134 -13.10 20.66 6.80
C ALA A 134 -12.38 19.36 6.39
N LEU A 135 -11.49 18.83 7.25
CA LEU A 135 -10.70 17.63 6.96
C LEU A 135 -11.33 16.36 7.53
N GLN A 136 -12.22 16.46 8.52
CA GLN A 136 -12.72 15.31 9.25
C GLN A 136 -13.31 14.22 8.34
N ASP A 137 -14.23 14.60 7.45
CA ASP A 137 -14.92 13.65 6.58
C ASP A 137 -14.01 13.12 5.46
N PRO A 138 -13.30 13.95 4.66
CA PRO A 138 -12.40 13.46 3.62
C PRO A 138 -11.31 12.51 4.14
N LEU A 139 -10.73 12.81 5.31
CA LEU A 139 -9.72 11.95 5.91
C LEU A 139 -10.31 10.63 6.39
N LEU A 140 -11.54 10.64 6.91
CA LEU A 140 -12.23 9.43 7.37
C LEU A 140 -12.66 8.52 6.20
N GLU A 141 -12.99 9.12 5.06
CA GLU A 141 -13.29 8.40 3.82
C GLU A 141 -12.06 7.64 3.29
N LEU A 142 -10.92 8.33 3.19
CA LEU A 142 -9.65 7.69 2.78
C LEU A 142 -9.19 6.65 3.79
N PHE A 143 -9.31 6.94 5.09
CA PHE A 143 -9.07 5.96 6.15
C PHE A 143 -9.90 4.70 5.93
N THR A 144 -11.20 4.85 5.66
CA THR A 144 -12.11 3.71 5.49
C THR A 144 -11.76 2.90 4.24
N LEU A 145 -11.51 3.58 3.11
CA LEU A 145 -11.10 2.94 1.87
C LEU A 145 -9.80 2.15 2.05
N GLY A 146 -8.76 2.78 2.59
CA GLY A 146 -7.44 2.16 2.76
C GLY A 146 -7.48 0.98 3.74
N THR A 147 -8.15 1.14 4.89
CA THR A 147 -8.23 0.09 5.91
C THR A 147 -8.87 -1.19 5.36
N ILE A 148 -9.90 -1.07 4.53
CA ILE A 148 -10.57 -2.23 3.93
C ILE A 148 -9.80 -2.74 2.71
N ALA A 149 -9.20 -1.87 1.89
CA ALA A 149 -8.39 -2.26 0.74
C ALA A 149 -7.16 -3.08 1.15
N ASP A 150 -6.54 -2.75 2.28
CA ASP A 150 -5.38 -3.46 2.83
C ASP A 150 -5.76 -4.70 3.64
N LEU A 151 -7.05 -5.07 3.69
CA LEU A 151 -7.55 -6.19 4.48
C LEU A 151 -7.14 -6.13 5.97
N ALA A 152 -7.02 -4.92 6.52
CA ALA A 152 -6.62 -4.73 7.91
C ALA A 152 -7.70 -5.27 8.87
N ALA A 153 -7.27 -5.74 10.04
CA ALA A 153 -8.18 -6.26 11.05
C ALA A 153 -9.22 -5.20 11.46
N LEU A 154 -10.51 -5.51 11.24
CA LEU A 154 -11.64 -4.65 11.63
C LEU A 154 -12.01 -4.88 13.10
N THR A 155 -11.05 -4.65 13.98
CA THR A 155 -11.16 -4.68 15.44
C THR A 155 -10.83 -3.30 16.02
N GLY A 156 -11.08 -3.11 17.32
CA GLY A 156 -10.70 -1.89 18.05
C GLY A 156 -11.10 -0.57 17.35
N VAL A 157 -10.13 0.33 17.21
CA VAL A 157 -10.33 1.64 16.58
C VAL A 157 -10.62 1.56 15.08
N ASN A 158 -10.04 0.59 14.37
CA ASN A 158 -10.30 0.39 12.93
C ASN A 158 -11.79 0.16 12.70
N ARG A 159 -12.39 -0.78 13.42
CA ARG A 159 -13.83 -1.09 13.34
C ARG A 159 -14.70 0.14 13.59
N ARG A 160 -14.34 0.92 14.62
CA ARG A 160 -15.13 2.09 15.05
C ARG A 160 -15.16 3.16 13.97
N TRP A 161 -14.01 3.49 13.39
CA TRP A 161 -13.92 4.54 12.37
C TRP A 161 -14.41 4.07 11.01
N VAL A 162 -14.10 2.84 10.59
CA VAL A 162 -14.66 2.25 9.37
C VAL A 162 -16.20 2.32 9.40
N ARG A 163 -16.84 1.94 10.51
CA ARG A 163 -18.30 2.02 10.64
C ARG A 163 -18.86 3.43 10.42
N ARG A 164 -18.11 4.46 10.79
CA ARG A 164 -18.51 5.87 10.57
C ARG A 164 -18.28 6.27 9.12
N GLY A 165 -17.10 6.01 8.57
CA GLY A 165 -16.74 6.42 7.21
C GLY A 165 -17.49 5.69 6.10
N LEU A 166 -17.97 4.46 6.32
CA LEU A 166 -18.84 3.76 5.37
C LEU A 166 -20.09 4.57 4.99
N ARG A 167 -20.60 5.41 5.90
CA ARG A 167 -21.77 6.28 5.67
C ARG A 167 -21.46 7.50 4.78
N LEU A 168 -20.17 7.75 4.53
CA LEU A 168 -19.69 8.90 3.77
C LEU A 168 -19.39 8.51 2.32
N LEU A 169 -18.78 7.33 2.10
CA LEU A 169 -18.25 6.91 0.79
C LEU A 169 -19.21 7.07 -0.39
N ALA A 170 -20.48 6.66 -0.24
CA ALA A 170 -21.48 6.76 -1.33
C ALA A 170 -21.71 8.20 -1.81
N ARG A 171 -21.47 9.19 -0.94
CA ARG A 171 -21.64 10.63 -1.19
C ARG A 171 -20.35 11.43 -1.03
N SER A 172 -19.21 10.74 -1.09
CA SER A 172 -17.90 11.35 -0.93
C SER A 172 -17.70 12.50 -1.90
N GLN A 173 -17.09 13.56 -1.39
CA GLN A 173 -16.68 14.72 -2.20
C GLN A 173 -15.30 14.51 -2.84
N ILE A 174 -14.58 13.44 -2.47
CA ILE A 174 -13.32 13.08 -3.11
C ILE A 174 -13.63 12.48 -4.48
N LYS A 175 -13.30 13.23 -5.53
CA LYS A 175 -13.59 12.88 -6.93
C LYS A 175 -13.04 11.50 -7.31
N GLY A 176 -11.84 11.18 -6.85
CA GLY A 176 -11.23 9.85 -7.02
C GLY A 176 -12.02 8.70 -6.42
N ILE A 177 -12.63 8.89 -5.24
CA ILE A 177 -13.48 7.86 -4.61
C ILE A 177 -14.74 7.65 -5.45
N GLN A 178 -15.38 8.73 -5.90
CA GLN A 178 -16.58 8.65 -6.75
C GLN A 178 -16.28 7.98 -8.10
N ALA A 179 -15.18 8.36 -8.74
CA ALA A 179 -14.72 7.75 -9.97
C ALA A 179 -14.44 6.25 -9.79
N LEU A 180 -13.78 5.86 -8.69
CA LEU A 180 -13.52 4.46 -8.38
C LEU A 180 -14.81 3.66 -8.13
N ILE A 181 -15.79 4.23 -7.43
CA ILE A 181 -17.12 3.63 -7.22
C ILE A 181 -17.81 3.40 -8.57
N GLN A 182 -17.79 4.39 -9.45
CA GLN A 182 -18.39 4.33 -10.78
C GLN A 182 -17.78 3.20 -11.62
N VAL A 183 -16.44 3.19 -11.81
CA VAL A 183 -15.78 2.15 -12.63
C VAL A 183 -15.85 0.76 -11.99
N SER A 184 -16.06 0.70 -10.67
CA SER A 184 -16.27 -0.55 -9.95
C SER A 184 -17.67 -1.13 -10.15
N GLY A 185 -18.59 -0.41 -10.82
CA GLY A 185 -19.98 -0.79 -11.02
C GLY A 185 -20.85 -0.68 -9.76
N LEU A 186 -20.46 0.22 -8.83
CA LEU A 186 -21.23 0.55 -7.63
C LEU A 186 -21.89 1.94 -7.74
N GLY A 187 -21.90 2.54 -8.93
CA GLY A 187 -22.55 3.82 -9.18
C GLY A 187 -24.03 3.79 -8.79
N GLY A 188 -24.49 4.79 -8.05
CA GLY A 188 -25.87 4.89 -7.57
C GLY A 188 -26.18 4.09 -6.30
N GLU A 189 -25.24 3.29 -5.79
CA GLU A 189 -25.41 2.59 -4.51
C GLU A 189 -25.44 3.57 -3.35
N LYS A 190 -26.55 3.60 -2.61
CA LYS A 190 -26.71 4.49 -1.45
C LYS A 190 -25.88 4.04 -0.24
N ASN A 191 -25.56 2.76 -0.17
CA ASN A 191 -24.85 2.14 0.95
C ASN A 191 -23.79 1.16 0.44
N ILE A 192 -22.53 1.55 0.54
CA ILE A 192 -21.40 0.69 0.16
C ILE A 192 -21.03 -0.19 1.35
N LYS A 193 -21.15 -1.51 1.19
CA LYS A 193 -20.79 -2.48 2.23
C LYS A 193 -19.28 -2.73 2.26
N PRO A 194 -18.68 -3.10 3.42
CA PRO A 194 -17.26 -3.45 3.50
C PRO A 194 -16.82 -4.50 2.48
N GLU A 195 -17.66 -5.51 2.24
CA GLU A 195 -17.38 -6.57 1.26
C GLU A 195 -17.26 -6.00 -0.15
N ALA A 196 -18.12 -5.05 -0.54
CA ALA A 196 -18.04 -4.41 -1.84
C ALA A 196 -16.74 -3.61 -2.00
N ILE A 197 -16.25 -2.99 -0.92
CA ILE A 197 -14.96 -2.29 -0.94
C ILE A 197 -13.82 -3.31 -1.08
N GLY A 198 -13.80 -4.36 -0.25
CA GLY A 198 -12.74 -5.37 -0.26
C GLY A 198 -12.67 -6.20 -1.55
N PHE A 199 -13.79 -6.42 -2.23
CA PHE A 199 -13.84 -7.25 -3.45
C PHE A 199 -13.95 -6.46 -4.76
N ARG A 200 -14.31 -5.17 -4.72
CA ARG A 200 -14.46 -4.35 -5.94
C ARG A 200 -13.51 -3.15 -5.94
N LEU A 201 -13.46 -2.35 -4.88
CA LEU A 201 -12.64 -1.13 -4.88
C LEU A 201 -11.16 -1.44 -4.59
N GLY A 202 -10.89 -2.15 -3.50
CA GLY A 202 -9.55 -2.52 -3.04
C GLY A 202 -8.72 -3.22 -4.11
N PRO A 203 -9.24 -4.21 -4.86
CA PRO A 203 -8.47 -4.89 -5.91
C PRO A 203 -7.97 -3.96 -7.02
N ARG A 204 -8.69 -2.87 -7.32
CA ARG A 204 -8.28 -1.88 -8.34
C ARG A 204 -7.09 -1.07 -7.86
N ILE A 205 -7.12 -0.62 -6.62
CA ILE A 205 -6.00 0.09 -5.97
C ILE A 205 -4.80 -0.85 -5.86
N ASN A 206 -4.99 -2.04 -5.28
CA ASN A 206 -3.91 -2.97 -5.00
C ASN A 206 -3.25 -3.52 -6.27
N ALA A 207 -3.99 -3.62 -7.38
CA ALA A 207 -3.42 -4.02 -8.66
C ALA A 207 -2.37 -3.02 -9.16
N VAL A 208 -2.63 -1.71 -9.00
CA VAL A 208 -1.66 -0.66 -9.35
C VAL A 208 -0.38 -0.82 -8.53
N GLY A 209 -0.50 -0.97 -7.21
CA GLY A 209 0.65 -1.20 -6.34
C GLY A 209 1.44 -2.49 -6.65
N ARG A 210 0.89 -3.42 -7.44
CA ARG A 210 1.54 -4.70 -7.80
C ARG A 210 2.19 -4.67 -9.17
N ILE A 211 1.52 -4.12 -10.17
CA ILE A 211 1.94 -4.23 -11.58
C ILE A 211 1.91 -2.92 -12.36
N GLY A 212 1.49 -1.82 -11.73
CA GLY A 212 1.36 -0.50 -12.37
C GLY A 212 2.18 0.56 -11.65
N ASP A 213 1.92 1.82 -12.02
CA ASP A 213 2.53 2.99 -11.39
C ASP A 213 1.67 3.50 -10.22
N PRO A 214 2.16 3.44 -8.97
CA PRO A 214 1.41 3.89 -7.79
C PRO A 214 1.00 5.37 -7.82
N GLN A 215 1.68 6.20 -8.62
CA GLN A 215 1.28 7.60 -8.83
C GLN A 215 -0.16 7.71 -9.33
N VAL A 216 -0.62 6.76 -10.15
CA VAL A 216 -1.99 6.75 -10.71
C VAL A 216 -3.05 6.81 -9.60
N VAL A 217 -2.89 6.02 -8.53
CA VAL A 217 -3.85 6.01 -7.41
C VAL A 217 -3.74 7.27 -6.57
N ILE A 218 -2.52 7.75 -6.33
CA ILE A 218 -2.30 8.95 -5.53
C ILE A 218 -2.94 10.15 -6.25
N GLU A 219 -2.64 10.35 -7.53
CA GLU A 219 -3.24 11.39 -8.39
C GLU A 219 -4.77 11.30 -8.42
N MET A 220 -5.32 10.10 -8.63
CA MET A 220 -6.76 9.86 -8.59
C MET A 220 -7.38 10.37 -7.30
N LEU A 221 -6.77 10.07 -6.15
CA LEU A 221 -7.33 10.39 -4.85
C LEU A 221 -7.09 11.84 -4.43
N ILE A 222 -6.05 12.53 -4.93
CA ILE A 222 -5.74 13.92 -4.55
C ILE A 222 -6.27 14.97 -5.52
N THR A 223 -6.59 14.62 -6.77
CA THR A 223 -7.09 15.58 -7.75
C THR A 223 -8.46 16.15 -7.37
N GLU A 224 -8.71 17.39 -7.78
CA GLU A 224 -10.01 18.06 -7.68
C GLU A 224 -10.74 18.10 -9.03
N ASP A 225 -10.09 17.63 -10.11
CA ASP A 225 -10.66 17.53 -11.45
C ASP A 225 -11.35 16.18 -11.65
N GLU A 226 -12.63 16.21 -12.03
CA GLU A 226 -13.45 15.01 -12.23
C GLU A 226 -13.01 14.18 -13.44
N GLY A 227 -12.54 14.83 -14.50
CA GLY A 227 -12.02 14.17 -15.70
C GLY A 227 -10.72 13.41 -15.41
N ILE A 228 -9.78 14.05 -14.71
CA ILE A 228 -8.53 13.42 -14.26
C ILE A 228 -8.84 12.26 -13.30
N ALA A 229 -9.77 12.45 -12.36
CA ALA A 229 -10.16 11.39 -11.43
C ALA A 229 -10.73 10.16 -12.16
N LEU A 230 -11.60 10.38 -13.14
CA LEU A 230 -12.19 9.31 -13.94
C LEU A 230 -11.15 8.60 -14.82
N GLU A 231 -10.28 9.37 -15.47
CA GLU A 231 -9.19 8.81 -16.29
C GLU A 231 -8.30 7.89 -15.46
N ARG A 232 -7.84 8.35 -14.28
CA ARG A 232 -7.01 7.55 -13.38
C ARG A 232 -7.75 6.35 -12.81
N ALA A 233 -9.05 6.46 -12.52
CA ALA A 233 -9.86 5.32 -12.09
C ALA A 233 -10.01 4.25 -13.20
N MET A 234 -10.16 4.67 -14.46
CA MET A 234 -10.18 3.76 -15.61
C MET A 234 -8.82 3.07 -15.81
N GLN A 235 -7.72 3.78 -15.58
CA GLN A 235 -6.38 3.17 -15.58
C GLN A 235 -6.26 2.11 -14.47
N CYS A 236 -6.73 2.39 -13.26
CA CYS A 236 -6.78 1.39 -12.17
C CYS A 236 -7.59 0.14 -12.56
N GLU A 237 -8.71 0.32 -13.26
CA GLU A 237 -9.52 -0.80 -13.76
C GLU A 237 -8.80 -1.62 -14.83
N ALA A 238 -8.16 -0.96 -15.80
CA ALA A 238 -7.37 -1.64 -16.84
C ALA A 238 -6.23 -2.46 -16.21
N ILE A 239 -5.50 -1.87 -15.26
CA ILE A 239 -4.42 -2.53 -14.54
C ILE A 239 -4.96 -3.73 -13.73
N ASN A 240 -6.12 -3.60 -13.07
CA ASN A 240 -6.73 -4.72 -12.37
C ASN A 240 -7.10 -5.87 -13.32
N LYS A 241 -7.66 -5.59 -14.50
CA LYS A 241 -7.95 -6.61 -15.51
C LYS A 241 -6.69 -7.32 -15.99
N GLN A 242 -5.64 -6.56 -16.31
CA GLN A 242 -4.33 -7.13 -16.68
C GLN A 242 -3.77 -8.01 -15.56
N ARG A 243 -3.85 -7.55 -14.31
CA ARG A 243 -3.42 -8.31 -13.12
C ARG A 243 -4.20 -9.61 -12.98
N GLN A 244 -5.52 -9.63 -13.26
CA GLN A 244 -6.33 -10.86 -13.26
C GLN A 244 -5.86 -11.84 -14.33
N GLN A 245 -5.66 -11.36 -15.56
CA GLN A 245 -5.18 -12.17 -16.68
C GLN A 245 -3.81 -12.80 -16.38
N LEU A 246 -2.87 -12.01 -15.85
CA LEU A 246 -1.57 -12.51 -15.42
C LEU A 246 -1.70 -13.57 -14.31
N CYS A 247 -2.58 -13.36 -13.32
CA CYS A 247 -2.82 -14.37 -12.27
C CYS A 247 -3.31 -15.68 -12.85
N GLU A 248 -4.24 -15.62 -13.80
CA GLU A 248 -4.82 -16.80 -14.44
C GLU A 248 -3.79 -17.54 -15.28
N GLN A 249 -3.05 -16.83 -16.12
CA GLN A 249 -1.96 -17.41 -16.93
C GLN A 249 -0.91 -18.10 -16.06
N ILE A 250 -0.41 -17.41 -15.02
CA ILE A 250 0.60 -17.97 -14.12
C ILE A 250 0.05 -19.15 -13.32
N ALA A 251 -1.20 -19.08 -12.84
CA ALA A 251 -1.82 -20.18 -12.10
C ALA A 251 -2.02 -21.43 -12.97
N THR A 252 -2.52 -21.27 -14.19
CA THR A 252 -2.67 -22.37 -15.15
C THR A 252 -1.32 -23.01 -15.44
N ASN A 253 -0.31 -22.20 -15.77
CA ASN A 253 1.03 -22.72 -16.04
C ASN A 253 1.66 -23.40 -14.82
N ALA A 254 1.47 -22.87 -13.61
CA ALA A 254 1.97 -23.49 -12.38
C ALA A 254 1.34 -24.87 -12.12
N VAL A 255 0.03 -25.01 -12.40
CA VAL A 255 -0.70 -26.28 -12.28
C VAL A 255 -0.20 -27.28 -13.31
N GLU A 256 -0.01 -26.86 -14.57
CA GLU A 256 0.54 -27.72 -15.62
C GLU A 256 1.94 -28.25 -15.25
N VAL A 257 2.81 -27.37 -14.76
CA VAL A 257 4.17 -27.74 -14.31
C VAL A 257 4.12 -28.73 -13.16
N TYR A 258 3.20 -28.56 -12.22
CA TYR A 258 3.02 -29.49 -11.10
C TYR A 258 2.49 -30.84 -11.56
N GLU A 259 1.43 -30.86 -12.39
CA GLU A 259 0.76 -32.09 -12.84
C GLU A 259 1.62 -32.91 -13.82
N GLN A 260 2.50 -32.26 -14.59
CA GLN A 260 3.48 -32.93 -15.46
C GLN A 260 4.75 -33.35 -14.71
N GLY A 261 4.98 -32.82 -13.51
CA GLY A 261 6.14 -33.12 -12.69
C GLY A 261 6.05 -34.48 -12.00
N THR A 262 7.17 -34.93 -11.45
CA THR A 262 7.24 -36.14 -10.60
C THR A 262 7.06 -35.82 -9.11
N LEU A 263 6.97 -34.53 -8.76
CA LEU A 263 6.85 -34.07 -7.39
C LEU A 263 5.41 -34.23 -6.88
N ASP A 264 5.25 -35.05 -5.85
CA ASP A 264 4.01 -35.16 -5.09
C ASP A 264 4.09 -34.22 -3.88
N ALA A 265 3.31 -33.14 -3.90
CA ALA A 265 3.32 -32.12 -2.86
C ALA A 265 2.80 -32.67 -1.52
N GLN A 266 1.90 -33.66 -1.53
CA GLN A 266 1.39 -34.29 -0.30
C GLN A 266 2.48 -35.12 0.39
N LYS A 267 3.32 -35.82 -0.38
CA LYS A 267 4.47 -36.53 0.16
C LYS A 267 5.58 -35.59 0.61
N SER A 268 5.86 -34.56 -0.19
CA SER A 268 6.95 -33.62 0.06
C SER A 268 6.61 -32.59 1.15
N ARG A 269 5.32 -32.44 1.50
CA ARG A 269 4.76 -31.46 2.44
C ARG A 269 5.04 -30.00 2.08
N VAL A 270 5.51 -29.75 0.87
CA VAL A 270 5.82 -28.42 0.33
C VAL A 270 5.73 -28.49 -1.19
N LEU A 271 5.29 -27.40 -1.80
CA LEU A 271 5.30 -27.22 -3.25
C LEU A 271 6.26 -26.08 -3.60
N VAL A 272 7.25 -26.35 -4.45
CA VAL A 272 8.19 -25.35 -4.94
C VAL A 272 8.11 -25.31 -6.46
N ILE A 273 7.76 -24.15 -7.02
CA ILE A 273 7.66 -23.95 -8.48
C ILE A 273 8.46 -22.71 -8.87
N VAL A 274 9.39 -22.88 -9.81
CA VAL A 274 10.19 -21.78 -10.35
C VAL A 274 10.10 -21.78 -11.86
N GLN A 275 9.63 -20.67 -12.44
CA GLN A 275 9.46 -20.50 -13.88
C GLN A 275 9.97 -19.12 -14.34
N PRO A 276 10.54 -19.01 -15.55
CA PRO A 276 10.98 -17.74 -16.07
C PRO A 276 9.80 -16.81 -16.37
N ASP A 277 10.09 -15.51 -16.41
CA ASP A 277 9.21 -14.47 -16.98
C ASP A 277 7.81 -14.35 -16.33
N TRP A 278 7.60 -14.93 -15.14
CA TRP A 278 6.40 -14.67 -14.34
C TRP A 278 6.46 -13.28 -13.71
N HIS A 279 5.35 -12.57 -13.75
CA HIS A 279 5.32 -11.22 -13.20
C HIS A 279 5.45 -11.24 -11.67
N HIS A 280 6.56 -10.70 -11.15
CA HIS A 280 6.91 -10.71 -9.72
C HIS A 280 5.83 -10.09 -8.80
N GLY A 281 5.06 -9.11 -9.29
CA GLY A 281 3.93 -8.52 -8.55
C GLY A 281 2.72 -9.44 -8.35
N VAL A 282 2.67 -10.57 -9.06
CA VAL A 282 1.52 -11.47 -9.15
C VAL A 282 1.78 -12.84 -8.53
N ILE A 283 3.04 -13.33 -8.56
CA ILE A 283 3.39 -14.69 -8.09
C ILE A 283 2.91 -15.00 -6.67
N GLY A 284 2.88 -14.01 -5.77
CA GLY A 284 2.38 -14.22 -4.41
C GLY A 284 0.87 -14.47 -4.32
N ILE A 285 0.07 -13.85 -5.20
CA ILE A 285 -1.37 -14.13 -5.28
C ILE A 285 -1.60 -15.57 -5.75
N VAL A 286 -0.81 -16.01 -6.73
CA VAL A 286 -0.89 -17.38 -7.24
C VAL A 286 -0.47 -18.38 -6.17
N ALA A 287 0.61 -18.10 -5.44
CA ALA A 287 1.06 -18.96 -4.34
C ALA A 287 -0.05 -19.19 -3.31
N SER A 288 -0.74 -18.15 -2.85
CA SER A 288 -1.87 -18.29 -1.92
C SER A 288 -3.00 -19.18 -2.49
N ARG A 289 -3.32 -19.08 -3.78
CA ARG A 289 -4.31 -19.97 -4.42
C ARG A 289 -3.84 -21.42 -4.48
N LEU A 290 -2.55 -21.65 -4.69
CA LEU A 290 -1.98 -23.00 -4.68
C LEU A 290 -1.94 -23.59 -3.27
N VAL A 291 -1.70 -22.78 -2.23
CA VAL A 291 -1.84 -23.19 -0.81
C VAL A 291 -3.26 -23.68 -0.56
N GLU A 292 -4.27 -22.91 -0.97
CA GLU A 292 -5.68 -23.30 -0.83
C GLU A 292 -6.02 -24.58 -1.62
N ARG A 293 -5.48 -24.73 -2.83
CA ARG A 293 -5.75 -25.88 -3.70
C ARG A 293 -5.09 -27.17 -3.21
N TYR A 294 -3.85 -27.09 -2.74
CA TYR A 294 -3.03 -28.27 -2.42
C TYR A 294 -2.85 -28.51 -0.92
N GLY A 295 -3.24 -27.58 -0.05
CA GLY A 295 -3.20 -27.77 1.41
C GLY A 295 -1.79 -27.90 2.00
N VAL A 296 -0.77 -27.41 1.30
CA VAL A 296 0.63 -27.40 1.75
C VAL A 296 1.25 -26.02 1.53
N PRO A 297 2.31 -25.64 2.27
CA PRO A 297 3.08 -24.43 2.00
C PRO A 297 3.56 -24.38 0.55
N VAL A 298 3.47 -23.21 -0.08
CA VAL A 298 3.85 -23.03 -1.50
C VAL A 298 4.89 -21.93 -1.65
N PHE A 299 5.98 -22.30 -2.31
CA PHE A 299 7.03 -21.38 -2.73
C PHE A 299 7.00 -21.21 -4.24
N ILE A 300 6.66 -20.01 -4.70
CA ILE A 300 6.79 -19.64 -6.11
C ILE A 300 8.01 -18.72 -6.28
N GLY A 301 8.82 -19.01 -7.30
CA GLY A 301 9.91 -18.17 -7.76
C GLY A 301 9.83 -17.86 -9.25
N THR A 302 10.50 -16.77 -9.63
CA THR A 302 10.69 -16.43 -11.04
C THR A 302 12.09 -15.86 -11.26
N TYR A 303 12.57 -15.94 -12.50
CA TYR A 303 13.86 -15.40 -12.91
C TYR A 303 13.75 -14.75 -14.28
N GLU A 304 14.51 -13.67 -14.49
CA GLU A 304 14.65 -13.04 -15.80
C GLU A 304 15.82 -13.67 -16.56
N MET A 305 15.60 -14.06 -17.82
CA MET A 305 16.64 -14.56 -18.70
C MET A 305 17.53 -13.42 -19.26
N ARG A 306 18.15 -12.61 -18.38
CA ARG A 306 19.20 -11.66 -18.79
C ARG A 306 20.59 -12.24 -18.45
N ARG A 307 21.30 -12.69 -19.50
CA ARG A 307 22.69 -13.21 -19.49
C ARG A 307 22.94 -14.44 -18.60
N LYS A 308 22.42 -15.63 -18.95
CA LYS A 308 22.89 -16.97 -18.47
C LYS A 308 23.32 -17.05 -16.98
N ARG A 309 22.66 -16.31 -16.08
CA ARG A 309 22.84 -16.29 -14.64
C ARG A 309 21.47 -16.03 -14.02
N MET A 310 21.07 -16.79 -13.01
CA MET A 310 19.90 -16.48 -12.20
C MET A 310 20.11 -15.11 -11.55
N CYS A 311 19.41 -14.08 -12.02
CA CYS A 311 19.30 -12.81 -11.30
C CYS A 311 18.07 -12.89 -10.37
N GLY A 312 18.32 -13.27 -9.12
CA GLY A 312 17.36 -13.17 -8.01
C GLY A 312 16.25 -14.22 -8.04
N VAL A 313 16.21 -15.08 -7.02
CA VAL A 313 15.02 -15.89 -6.70
C VAL A 313 14.23 -15.10 -5.68
N ARG A 314 13.05 -14.59 -6.04
CA ARG A 314 12.07 -14.12 -5.05
C ARG A 314 11.21 -15.29 -4.63
N LEU A 315 11.54 -15.87 -3.49
CA LEU A 315 10.69 -16.84 -2.80
C LEU A 315 9.60 -16.06 -2.07
N GLY A 316 8.36 -16.21 -2.53
CA GLY A 316 7.22 -15.95 -1.67
C GLY A 316 7.05 -17.11 -0.71
N VAL A 317 7.10 -16.87 0.60
CA VAL A 317 6.67 -17.84 1.61
C VAL A 317 5.22 -17.52 1.92
N PHE A 318 4.30 -18.39 1.53
CA PHE A 318 2.86 -18.25 1.79
C PHE A 318 2.31 -19.55 2.38
#